data_AF-A0A0M3KC07-F1
#
_entry.id   AF-A0A0M3KC07-F1
#
_cell.length_a   1.000
_cell.length_b   1.000
_cell.length_c   1.000
_cell.angle_alpha   90.00
_cell.angle_beta   90.00
_cell.angle_gamma   90.00
#
_symmetry.space_group_name_H-M   'P 1'
#
loop_
_entity.id
_entity.type
_entity.pdbx_description
1 polymer ?
#
loop_
_entity_poly.entity_id
_entity_poly.type
_entity_poly.pdbx_seq_one_letter_code
_entity_poly.pdbx_strand_id
1 'polypeptide(L)'
;MNEEQQKRVTQMKLELPSLYRFDDVNRSSDARILERNETNIEVLREWFECMPCVAVRSGNKLVSVGVSTPLTIYPFSSPPDEVFTALEMRVCQECISKTFWPFELIDADNKDWLKCYNDSSLWTHLDGADGKPIIVNMIC
;
A
#
# COMPACT_ATOMS: atom_id res chain seq x y z
N MET A 1 4.37 8.38 7.65
CA MET A 1 5.51 9.15 7.10
C MET A 1 5.37 10.62 7.46
N ASN A 2 6.42 11.30 7.94
CA ASN A 2 6.40 12.75 8.14
C ASN A 2 6.52 13.53 6.82
N GLU A 3 6.41 14.85 6.84
CA GLU A 3 6.42 15.70 5.63
C GLU A 3 7.69 15.55 4.78
N GLU A 4 8.87 15.48 5.42
CA GLU A 4 10.13 15.29 4.70
C GLU A 4 10.19 13.93 4.02
N GLN A 5 9.72 12.88 4.69
CA GLN A 5 9.64 11.53 4.13
C GLN A 5 8.65 11.47 2.97
N GLN A 6 7.47 12.08 3.11
CA GLN A 6 6.49 12.17 2.03
C GLN A 6 7.10 12.86 0.79
N LYS A 7 7.81 13.98 0.98
CA LYS A 7 8.50 14.67 -0.12
C LYS A 7 9.53 13.77 -0.82
N ARG A 8 10.33 13.00 -0.07
CA ARG A 8 11.28 12.03 -0.63
C ARG A 8 10.56 10.94 -1.42
N VAL A 9 9.49 10.38 -0.88
CA VAL A 9 8.69 9.31 -1.52
C VAL A 9 8.04 9.81 -2.81
N THR A 10 7.47 11.01 -2.82
CA THR A 10 6.89 11.61 -4.03
C THR A 10 7.91 11.76 -5.17
N GLN A 11 9.17 12.04 -4.83
CA GLN A 11 10.25 12.23 -5.82
C GLN A 11 10.95 10.93 -6.21
N MET A 12 10.64 9.82 -5.53
CA MET A 12 11.27 8.54 -5.76
C MET A 12 10.90 7.98 -7.14
N LYS A 13 11.91 7.65 -7.94
CA LYS A 13 11.70 6.88 -9.17
C LYS A 13 11.61 5.41 -8.80
N LEU A 14 10.40 4.87 -8.84
CA LEU A 14 10.14 3.46 -8.56
C LEU A 14 10.39 2.65 -9.83
N GLU A 15 11.22 1.62 -9.70
CA GLU A 15 11.53 0.70 -10.80
C GLU A 15 10.85 -0.64 -10.55
N LEU A 16 10.22 -1.17 -11.60
CA LEU A 16 9.70 -2.53 -11.64
C LEU A 16 10.56 -3.34 -12.62
N PRO A 17 10.62 -4.68 -12.45
CA PRO A 17 11.17 -5.54 -13.49
C PRO A 17 10.46 -5.27 -14.82
N SER A 18 11.19 -5.37 -15.94
CA SER A 18 10.72 -4.93 -17.27
C SER A 18 9.43 -5.59 -17.76
N LEU A 19 9.06 -6.74 -17.19
CA LEU A 19 7.82 -7.45 -17.46
C LEU A 19 6.58 -6.77 -16.86
N TYR A 20 6.76 -5.90 -15.86
CA TYR A 20 5.70 -5.29 -15.08
C TYR A 20 5.62 -3.78 -15.32
N ARG A 21 4.42 -3.22 -15.11
CA ARG A 21 4.20 -1.78 -15.06
C ARG A 21 3.14 -1.43 -14.03
N PHE A 22 3.25 -0.22 -13.49
CA PHE A 22 2.13 0.42 -12.80
C PHE A 22 1.09 0.88 -13.83
N ASP A 23 -0.17 0.83 -13.45
CA ASP A 23 -1.30 1.21 -14.27
C ASP A 23 -2.44 1.75 -13.38
N ASP A 24 -3.38 2.45 -13.99
CA ASP A 24 -4.58 2.89 -13.30
C ASP A 24 -5.51 1.70 -13.05
N VAL A 25 -6.22 1.75 -11.92
CA VAL A 25 -7.19 0.72 -11.56
C VAL A 25 -8.48 0.94 -12.35
N ASN A 26 -8.88 -0.06 -13.14
CA ASN A 26 -10.20 -0.09 -13.76
C ASN A 26 -11.17 -0.74 -12.78
N ARG A 27 -11.94 0.11 -12.10
CA ARG A 27 -12.87 -0.30 -11.03
C ARG A 27 -13.78 -1.46 -11.43
N SER A 28 -14.28 -1.47 -12.66
CA SER A 28 -15.21 -2.50 -13.12
C SER A 28 -14.52 -3.80 -13.48
N SER A 29 -13.47 -3.75 -14.31
CA SER A 29 -12.82 -4.98 -14.79
C SER A 29 -11.90 -5.60 -13.75
N ASP A 30 -11.14 -4.79 -13.01
CA ASP A 30 -10.19 -5.30 -12.02
C ASP A 30 -10.92 -5.88 -10.80
N ALA A 31 -12.02 -5.26 -10.35
CA ALA A 31 -12.85 -5.82 -9.28
C ALA A 31 -13.43 -7.19 -9.67
N ARG A 32 -13.87 -7.39 -10.92
CA ARG A 32 -14.35 -8.70 -11.41
C ARG A 32 -13.26 -9.77 -11.44
N ILE A 33 -12.01 -9.37 -11.69
CA ILE A 33 -10.87 -10.31 -11.69
C ILE A 33 -10.58 -10.75 -10.25
N LEU A 34 -10.63 -9.81 -9.30
CA LEU A 34 -10.27 -10.03 -7.90
C LEU A 34 -11.39 -10.65 -7.05
N GLU A 35 -12.67 -10.42 -7.39
CA GLU A 35 -13.84 -11.03 -6.72
C GLU A 35 -13.74 -12.56 -6.63
N ARG A 36 -13.11 -13.18 -7.63
CA ARG A 36 -12.90 -14.63 -7.67
C ARG A 36 -12.10 -15.17 -6.47
N ASN A 37 -11.50 -14.28 -5.68
CA ASN A 37 -10.61 -14.57 -4.56
C ASN A 37 -11.09 -13.99 -3.21
N GLU A 38 -12.41 -13.97 -2.92
CA GLU A 38 -13.02 -13.85 -1.55
C GLU A 38 -13.69 -12.51 -1.16
N THR A 39 -13.54 -11.42 -1.93
CA THR A 39 -14.18 -10.12 -1.58
C THR A 39 -15.36 -9.78 -2.49
N ASN A 40 -16.45 -9.26 -1.92
CA ASN A 40 -17.63 -8.79 -2.68
C ASN A 40 -17.24 -7.72 -3.71
N ILE A 41 -17.68 -7.89 -4.96
CA ILE A 41 -17.34 -6.99 -6.07
C ILE A 41 -17.73 -5.53 -5.86
N GLU A 42 -18.86 -5.25 -5.20
CA GLU A 42 -19.29 -3.87 -4.96
C GLU A 42 -18.39 -3.21 -3.91
N VAL A 43 -17.96 -3.96 -2.89
CA VAL A 43 -16.98 -3.48 -1.90
C VAL A 43 -15.65 -3.14 -2.58
N LEU A 44 -15.17 -4.01 -3.48
CA LEU A 44 -13.94 -3.75 -4.25
C LEU A 44 -14.06 -2.49 -5.12
N ARG A 45 -15.21 -2.30 -5.78
CA ARG A 45 -15.45 -1.10 -6.59
C ARG A 45 -15.44 0.18 -5.76
N GLU A 46 -16.11 0.16 -4.61
CA GLU A 46 -16.12 1.28 -3.68
C GLU A 46 -14.71 1.59 -3.17
N TRP A 47 -13.92 0.57 -2.83
CA TRP A 47 -12.52 0.78 -2.44
C TRP A 47 -11.70 1.43 -3.55
N PHE A 48 -11.82 0.95 -4.80
CA PHE A 48 -11.09 1.52 -5.93
C PHE A 48 -11.59 2.91 -6.34
N GLU A 49 -12.79 3.31 -5.91
CA GLU A 49 -13.32 4.65 -6.11
C GLU A 49 -12.86 5.62 -5.03
N CYS A 50 -12.90 5.19 -3.78
CA CYS A 50 -12.73 6.06 -2.62
C CYS A 50 -11.29 6.09 -2.10
N MET A 51 -10.50 5.04 -2.33
CA MET A 51 -9.17 4.88 -1.74
C MET A 51 -8.06 5.08 -2.79
N PRO A 52 -6.90 5.62 -2.37
CA PRO A 52 -5.67 5.55 -3.16
C PRO A 52 -5.36 4.09 -3.55
N CYS A 53 -5.27 3.83 -4.84
CA CYS A 53 -5.06 2.49 -5.37
C CYS A 53 -4.26 2.52 -6.67
N VAL A 54 -3.48 1.46 -6.90
CA VAL A 54 -2.61 1.32 -8.06
C VAL A 54 -2.62 -0.12 -8.54
N ALA A 55 -2.79 -0.34 -9.84
CA ALA A 55 -2.67 -1.66 -10.43
C ALA A 55 -1.23 -1.96 -10.85
N VAL A 56 -0.82 -3.22 -10.71
CA VAL A 56 0.36 -3.77 -11.39
C VAL A 56 -0.11 -4.71 -12.48
N ARG A 57 0.42 -4.54 -13.69
CA ARG A 57 0.13 -5.41 -14.83
C ARG A 57 1.38 -6.02 -15.42
N SER A 58 1.24 -7.24 -15.96
CA SER A 58 2.20 -7.87 -16.86
C SER A 58 1.55 -8.00 -18.23
N GLY A 59 2.02 -7.21 -19.20
CA GLY A 59 1.27 -7.00 -20.45
C GLY A 59 -0.13 -6.44 -20.17
N ASN A 60 -1.17 -7.19 -20.54
CA ASN A 60 -2.58 -6.82 -20.25
C ASN A 60 -3.17 -7.56 -19.05
N LYS A 61 -2.40 -8.44 -18.41
CA LYS A 61 -2.86 -9.24 -17.28
C LYS A 61 -2.70 -8.45 -15.98
N LEU A 62 -3.77 -8.38 -15.19
CA LEU A 62 -3.69 -7.88 -13.81
C LEU A 62 -2.85 -8.83 -12.96
N VAL A 63 -1.84 -8.29 -12.28
CA VAL A 63 -0.97 -9.03 -11.35
C VAL A 63 -1.45 -8.83 -9.92
N SER A 64 -1.63 -7.56 -9.52
CA SER A 64 -2.14 -7.18 -8.20
C SER A 64 -2.69 -5.76 -8.25
N VAL A 65 -3.50 -5.39 -7.26
CA VAL A 65 -3.87 -4.00 -6.99
C VAL A 65 -3.44 -3.68 -5.58
N GLY A 66 -2.57 -2.69 -5.40
CA GLY A 66 -2.26 -2.13 -4.09
C GLY A 66 -3.32 -1.09 -3.72
N VAL A 67 -3.86 -1.14 -2.51
CA VAL A 67 -4.83 -0.18 -1.99
C VAL A 67 -4.43 0.29 -0.61
N SER A 68 -4.52 1.59 -0.36
CA SER A 68 -4.42 2.12 1.00
C SER A 68 -5.74 1.84 1.72
N THR A 69 -5.68 1.11 2.82
CA THR A 69 -6.82 0.85 3.71
C THR A 69 -6.69 1.69 4.98
N PRO A 70 -7.73 1.74 5.84
CA PRO A 70 -7.62 2.37 7.16
C PRO A 70 -6.60 1.71 8.12
N LEU A 71 -5.96 0.61 7.73
CA LEU A 71 -5.05 -0.14 8.60
C LEU A 71 -3.64 -0.25 8.00
N THR A 72 -3.53 -0.39 6.69
CA THR A 72 -2.30 -0.80 5.99
C THR A 72 -2.42 -0.55 4.49
N ILE A 73 -1.32 -0.62 3.76
CA ILE A 73 -1.30 -0.82 2.32
C ILE A 73 -1.50 -2.32 2.01
N TYR A 74 -2.66 -2.64 1.45
CA TYR A 74 -3.04 -4.01 1.15
C TYR A 74 -2.88 -4.34 -0.34
N PRO A 75 -2.09 -5.38 -0.70
CA PRO A 75 -2.10 -5.92 -2.06
C PRO A 75 -3.25 -6.91 -2.24
N PHE A 76 -4.10 -6.68 -3.23
CA PHE A 76 -5.05 -7.68 -3.69
C PHE A 76 -4.30 -8.73 -4.55
N SER A 77 -4.20 -9.96 -4.03
CA SER A 77 -3.31 -11.05 -4.50
C SER A 77 -1.87 -10.92 -4.01
N SER A 78 -1.10 -12.01 -4.07
CA SER A 78 0.33 -12.03 -3.72
C SER A 78 1.20 -11.71 -4.95
N PRO A 79 1.62 -10.45 -5.17
CA PRO A 79 2.61 -10.16 -6.20
C PRO A 79 3.96 -10.80 -5.82
N PRO A 80 4.89 -10.97 -6.80
CA PRO A 80 6.28 -11.30 -6.49
C PRO A 80 6.91 -10.29 -5.53
N ASP A 81 7.84 -10.73 -4.68
CA ASP A 81 8.49 -9.90 -3.67
C ASP A 81 9.17 -8.66 -4.29
N GLU A 82 9.76 -8.81 -5.47
CA GLU A 82 10.40 -7.72 -6.22
C GLU A 82 9.40 -6.67 -6.73
N VAL A 83 8.11 -6.98 -6.78
CA VAL A 83 7.02 -6.07 -7.13
C VAL A 83 6.39 -5.47 -5.88
N PHE A 84 6.28 -6.23 -4.79
CA PHE A 84 5.56 -5.84 -3.58
C PHE A 84 6.05 -4.49 -3.02
N THR A 85 7.36 -4.35 -2.78
CA THR A 85 7.92 -3.12 -2.18
C THR A 85 7.71 -1.90 -3.08
N ALA A 86 7.85 -2.07 -4.40
CA ALA A 86 7.64 -0.99 -5.36
C ALA A 86 6.15 -0.61 -5.44
N LEU A 87 5.24 -1.58 -5.34
CA LEU A 87 3.80 -1.35 -5.27
C LEU A 87 3.41 -0.60 -4.00
N GLU A 88 3.94 -1.00 -2.84
CA GLU A 88 3.69 -0.30 -1.57
C GLU A 88 4.08 1.19 -1.67
N MET A 89 5.31 1.47 -2.14
CA MET A 89 5.76 2.85 -2.32
C MET A 89 4.95 3.61 -3.37
N ARG A 90 4.46 2.93 -4.41
CA ARG A 90 3.63 3.56 -5.44
C ARG A 90 2.24 3.92 -4.90
N VAL A 91 1.67 3.10 -4.02
CA VAL A 91 0.45 3.45 -3.29
C VAL A 91 0.70 4.63 -2.35
N CYS A 92 1.84 4.70 -1.66
CA CYS A 92 2.20 5.88 -0.87
C CYS A 92 2.24 7.16 -1.72
N GLN A 93 2.82 7.11 -2.92
CA GLN A 93 2.82 8.26 -3.85
C GLN A 93 1.40 8.70 -4.21
N GLU A 94 0.49 7.74 -4.42
CA GLU A 94 -0.92 8.00 -4.71
C GLU A 94 -1.69 8.54 -3.50
N CYS A 95 -1.37 8.08 -2.28
CA CYS A 95 -1.92 8.67 -1.06
C CYS A 95 -1.56 10.15 -0.96
N ILE A 96 -0.26 10.47 -1.10
CA ILE A 96 0.25 11.83 -0.97
C ILE A 96 -0.35 12.74 -2.06
N SER A 97 -0.46 12.26 -3.31
CA SER A 97 -1.04 13.05 -4.41
C SER A 97 -2.51 13.42 -4.17
N LYS A 98 -3.25 12.56 -3.45
CA LYS A 98 -4.65 12.73 -3.06
C LYS A 98 -4.83 13.33 -1.66
N THR A 99 -3.77 13.84 -1.03
CA THR A 99 -3.78 14.41 0.33
C THR A 99 -4.16 13.42 1.45
N PHE A 100 -4.03 12.12 1.18
CA PHE A 100 -4.10 11.08 2.20
C PHE A 100 -2.74 10.90 2.85
N TRP A 101 -2.75 10.66 4.16
CA TRP A 101 -1.52 10.34 4.89
C TRP A 101 -1.19 8.86 4.73
N PRO A 102 -0.04 8.48 4.13
CA PRO A 102 0.38 7.09 4.11
C PRO A 102 0.82 6.63 5.49
N PHE A 103 0.19 5.56 5.99
CA PHE A 103 0.56 4.88 7.23
C PHE A 103 0.40 3.37 7.08
N GLU A 104 1.05 2.66 7.99
CA GLU A 104 1.07 1.20 8.07
C GLU A 104 0.96 0.82 9.55
N LEU A 105 0.06 -0.11 9.88
CA LEU A 105 0.04 -0.76 11.18
C LEU A 105 0.87 -2.04 11.11
N ILE A 106 1.86 -2.13 11.98
CA ILE A 106 2.74 -3.31 12.09
C ILE A 106 2.34 -4.10 13.34
N ASP A 107 2.18 -5.42 13.18
CA ASP A 107 1.98 -6.32 14.31
C ASP A 107 3.20 -6.26 15.24
N ALA A 108 2.95 -5.94 16.51
CA ALA A 108 4.00 -5.80 17.53
C ALA A 108 4.76 -7.11 17.79
N ASP A 109 4.15 -8.27 17.52
CA ASP A 109 4.80 -9.57 17.67
C ASP A 109 5.62 -9.96 16.43
N ASN A 110 5.45 -9.26 15.31
CA ASN A 110 6.21 -9.48 14.08
C ASN A 110 7.54 -8.71 14.10
N LYS A 111 8.51 -9.29 14.81
CA LYS A 111 9.85 -8.68 15.03
C LYS A 111 10.61 -8.36 13.74
N ASP A 112 10.45 -9.18 12.70
CA ASP A 112 11.15 -8.97 11.43
C ASP A 112 10.61 -7.74 10.71
N TRP A 113 9.28 -7.58 10.65
CA TRP A 113 8.65 -6.40 10.06
C TRP A 113 8.93 -5.15 10.88
N LEU A 114 8.83 -5.23 12.21
CA LEU A 114 9.22 -4.12 13.08
C LEU A 114 10.65 -3.67 12.80
N LYS A 115 11.60 -4.60 12.69
CA LYS A 115 12.99 -4.27 12.38
C LYS A 115 13.12 -3.60 11.00
N CYS A 116 12.48 -4.14 9.97
CA CYS A 116 12.48 -3.54 8.63
C CYS A 116 11.97 -2.09 8.62
N TYR A 117 10.89 -1.81 9.34
CA TYR A 117 10.31 -0.47 9.42
C TYR A 117 11.15 0.48 10.29
N ASN A 118 11.71 0.00 11.40
CA ASN A 118 12.63 0.77 12.25
C ASN A 118 13.91 1.17 11.52
N ASP A 119 14.45 0.26 10.71
CA ASP A 119 15.68 0.48 9.93
C ASP A 119 15.41 1.31 8.64
N SER A 120 14.14 1.57 8.31
CA SER A 120 13.75 2.29 7.09
C SER A 120 13.86 3.80 7.24
N SER A 121 14.55 4.45 6.29
CA SER A 121 14.59 5.91 6.20
C SER A 121 13.30 6.55 5.68
N LEU A 122 12.36 5.73 5.20
CA LEU A 122 11.11 6.19 4.57
C LEU A 122 9.95 6.24 5.57
N TRP A 123 10.06 5.51 6.68
CA TRP A 123 9.02 5.41 7.69
C TRP A 123 9.47 6.07 9.00
N THR A 124 8.49 6.50 9.78
CA THR A 124 8.68 7.01 11.13
C THR A 124 7.52 6.53 11.96
N HIS A 125 7.78 6.25 13.23
CA HIS A 125 6.70 5.97 14.16
C HIS A 125 5.79 7.18 14.32
N LEU A 126 4.53 6.88 14.56
CA LEU A 126 3.65 7.84 15.20
C LEU A 126 3.84 7.66 16.71
N ASP A 127 4.54 8.61 17.31
CA ASP A 127 4.79 8.60 18.75
C ASP A 127 3.73 9.42 19.51
N GLY A 128 3.38 8.95 20.70
CA GLY A 128 2.53 9.67 21.65
C GLY A 128 3.26 10.85 22.30
N ALA A 129 2.54 11.58 23.15
CA ALA A 129 3.10 12.73 23.87
C ALA A 129 4.25 12.36 24.83
N ASP A 130 4.38 11.08 25.19
CA ASP A 130 5.46 10.54 26.02
C ASP A 130 6.69 10.10 25.19
N GLY A 131 6.67 10.30 23.88
CA GLY A 131 7.75 9.92 22.96
C GLY A 131 7.84 8.43 22.69
N LYS A 132 6.78 7.65 22.98
CA LYS A 132 6.72 6.22 22.68
C LYS A 132 5.81 5.94 21.48
N PRO A 133 6.07 4.88 20.70
CA PRO A 133 5.20 4.49 19.60
C PRO A 133 3.77 4.24 20.08
N ILE A 134 2.78 4.74 19.32
CA ILE A 134 1.37 4.45 19.57
C ILE A 134 1.09 2.98 19.26
N ILE A 135 0.58 2.25 20.25
CA ILE A 135 0.11 0.87 20.10
C ILE A 135 -1.42 0.87 20.15
N VAL A 136 -2.04 0.35 19.10
CA VAL A 136 -3.49 0.22 18.99
C VAL A 136 -3.87 -1.24 19.23
N ASN A 137 -4.72 -1.50 20.24
CA ASN A 137 -5.27 -2.83 20.44
C ASN A 137 -6.48 -3.02 19.50
N MET A 138 -6.26 -3.73 18.39
CA MET A 138 -7.33 -4.11 17.48
C MET A 138 -7.98 -5.40 17.96
N ILE A 139 -9.05 -5.27 18.74
CA ILE A 139 -9.94 -6.39 19.03
C ILE A 139 -10.87 -6.54 17.83
N CYS A 140 -10.53 -7.47 16.93
CA CYS A 140 -11.37 -7.86 15.80
C CYS A 140 -12.36 -8.96 16.21
#